data_AF-A0A662JCI1-F1
#
_entry.id   AF-A0A662JCI1-F1
#
_cell.length_a   1.000
_cell.length_b   1.000
_cell.length_c   1.000
_cell.angle_alpha   90.00
_cell.angle_beta   90.00
_cell.angle_gamma   90.00
#
_symmetry.space_group_name_H-M   'P 1'
#
loop_
_entity.id
_entity.type
_entity.pdbx_description
1 polymer ?
#
loop_
_entity_poly.entity_id
_entity_poly.type
_entity_poly.pdbx_seq_one_letter_code
_entity_poly.pdbx_strand_id
1 'polypeptide(L)'
;MKAVFKAKYVIRQSNVTVAVDRENLLTEALRSLLFHRLALDAYVKLHPEFKYSLQPVKVESHAPKVARLAAEAAEIAGVGPLAAVAGALAEAVMWDLVSAGAKLCVVENGGEISALSPGTMIIGVYAGPSPLSGKVGLELVKEDFPVGVATSSASVSKAINFGKADAAVAVADEASIADAAAKAICNAVMGDDVEASVKRGLDVADDLRPYIRGALVVRGSYLGVTGRLPKVVRIS
;
A
#
# COMPACT_ATOMS: atom_id res chain seq x y z
N MET A 1 -14.62 24.81 -0.78
CA MET A 1 -13.89 23.57 -0.43
C MET A 1 -13.85 23.46 1.08
N LYS A 2 -14.15 22.29 1.67
CA LYS A 2 -13.88 22.07 3.09
C LYS A 2 -12.36 22.09 3.30
N ALA A 3 -11.90 22.63 4.42
CA ALA A 3 -10.49 22.63 4.77
C ALA A 3 -9.99 21.18 4.89
N VAL A 4 -8.79 20.92 4.37
CA VAL A 4 -8.06 19.66 4.57
C VAL A 4 -6.85 19.98 5.43
N PHE A 5 -6.72 19.27 6.54
CA PHE A 5 -5.61 19.43 7.48
C PHE A 5 -4.63 18.29 7.25
N LYS A 6 -3.34 18.60 7.17
CA LYS A 6 -2.29 17.63 6.85
C LYS A 6 -1.20 17.66 7.91
N ALA A 7 -0.75 16.48 8.33
CA ALA A 7 0.41 16.33 9.18
C ALA A 7 1.29 15.17 8.69
N LYS A 8 2.56 15.20 9.13
CA LYS A 8 3.53 14.14 8.88
C LYS A 8 4.13 13.68 10.20
N TYR A 9 4.18 12.37 10.38
CA TYR A 9 4.67 11.71 11.59
C TYR A 9 5.78 10.73 11.22
N VAL A 10 6.91 10.84 11.92
CA VAL A 10 8.01 9.88 11.79
C VAL A 10 8.15 9.15 13.12
N ILE A 11 7.82 7.86 13.13
CA ILE A 11 7.88 7.01 14.32
C ILE A 11 8.68 5.77 13.96
N ARG A 12 9.93 5.72 14.46
CA ARG A 12 10.92 4.68 14.12
C ARG A 12 11.10 4.57 12.60
N GLN A 13 10.70 3.45 11.99
CA GLN A 13 10.81 3.21 10.55
C GLN A 13 9.58 3.71 9.76
N SER A 14 8.48 4.08 10.43
CA SER A 14 7.26 4.52 9.77
C SER A 14 7.31 6.02 9.48
N ASN A 15 6.96 6.39 8.25
CA ASN A 15 6.97 7.75 7.75
C ASN A 15 5.60 8.07 7.19
N VAL A 16 4.69 8.49 8.08
CA VAL A 16 3.27 8.53 7.81
C VAL A 16 2.82 9.96 7.53
N THR A 17 2.19 10.17 6.40
CA THR A 17 1.48 11.41 6.06
C THR A 17 -0.01 11.18 6.24
N VAL A 18 -0.67 12.08 6.97
CA VAL A 18 -2.11 12.02 7.22
C VAL A 18 -2.78 13.28 6.71
N ALA A 19 -3.90 13.15 6.00
CA ALA A 19 -4.77 14.25 5.61
C ALA A 19 -6.21 13.98 6.07
N VAL A 20 -6.88 14.95 6.69
CA VAL A 20 -8.21 14.79 7.30
C VAL A 20 -9.10 16.03 7.10
N ASP A 21 -10.42 15.86 7.21
CA ASP A 21 -11.40 16.96 7.09
C ASP A 21 -11.60 17.81 8.37
N ARG A 22 -11.00 17.39 9.49
CA ARG A 22 -11.05 18.12 10.77
C ARG A 22 -9.71 18.08 11.48
N GLU A 23 -9.23 19.23 11.94
CA GLU A 23 -7.89 19.36 12.55
C GLU A 23 -7.68 18.48 13.79
N ASN A 24 -8.70 18.36 14.65
CA ASN A 24 -8.62 17.55 15.87
C ASN A 24 -8.37 16.06 15.60
N LEU A 25 -8.67 15.58 14.38
CA LEU A 25 -8.39 14.21 13.97
C LEU A 25 -6.90 13.95 13.72
N LEU A 26 -6.07 14.98 13.54
CA LEU A 26 -4.61 14.82 13.46
C LEU A 26 -4.05 14.27 14.78
N THR A 27 -4.57 14.74 15.92
CA THR A 27 -4.19 14.21 17.24
C THR A 27 -4.63 12.75 17.40
N GLU A 28 -5.80 12.40 16.89
CA GLU A 28 -6.29 11.02 16.91
C GLU A 28 -5.44 10.10 16.01
N ALA A 29 -5.05 10.58 14.83
CA ALA A 29 -4.16 9.85 13.94
C ALA A 29 -2.82 9.53 14.61
N LEU A 30 -2.23 10.50 15.31
CA LEU A 30 -0.98 10.29 16.04
C LEU A 30 -1.15 9.26 17.18
N ARG A 31 -2.26 9.31 17.92
CA ARG A 31 -2.56 8.35 18.99
C ARG A 31 -2.71 6.93 18.45
N SER A 32 -3.53 6.77 17.42
CA SER A 32 -3.74 5.48 16.75
C SER A 32 -2.43 4.93 16.18
N LEU A 33 -1.65 5.77 15.49
CA LEU A 33 -0.37 5.37 14.92
C LEU A 33 0.63 4.91 15.99
N LEU A 34 0.76 5.64 17.11
CA LEU A 34 1.62 5.24 18.23
C LEU A 34 1.16 3.92 18.84
N PHE A 35 -0.14 3.75 19.09
CA PHE A 35 -0.71 2.53 19.66
C PHE A 35 -0.38 1.31 18.80
N HIS A 36 -0.72 1.34 17.50
CA HIS A 36 -0.50 0.23 16.59
C HIS A 36 1.00 -0.05 16.38
N ARG A 37 1.82 0.99 16.25
CA ARG A 37 3.26 0.84 16.02
C ARG A 37 3.96 0.19 17.21
N LEU A 38 3.63 0.61 18.43
CA LEU A 38 4.21 0.05 19.66
C LEU A 38 3.77 -1.39 19.90
N ALA A 39 2.49 -1.70 19.68
CA ALA A 39 1.98 -3.07 19.80
C ALA A 39 2.66 -4.01 18.78
N LEU A 40 2.79 -3.57 17.52
CA LEU A 40 3.51 -4.32 16.49
C LEU A 40 4.97 -4.54 16.87
N ASP A 41 5.67 -3.51 17.35
CA ASP A 41 7.08 -3.64 17.74
C ASP A 41 7.29 -4.63 18.88
N ALA A 42 6.40 -4.62 19.88
CA ALA A 42 6.45 -5.56 20.98
C ALA A 42 6.26 -7.01 20.48
N TYR A 43 5.30 -7.21 19.58
CA TYR A 43 5.02 -8.52 18.97
C TYR A 43 6.20 -9.01 18.11
N VAL A 44 6.66 -8.21 17.15
CA VAL A 44 7.75 -8.59 16.23
C VAL A 44 9.06 -8.91 16.98
N LYS A 45 9.27 -8.33 18.16
CA LYS A 45 10.43 -8.63 19.01
C LYS A 45 10.40 -10.04 19.60
N LEU A 46 9.20 -10.58 19.84
CA LEU A 46 8.98 -11.93 20.38
C LEU A 46 8.79 -12.98 19.27
N HIS A 47 8.45 -12.55 18.05
CA HIS A 47 8.16 -13.39 16.89
C HIS A 47 9.12 -13.10 15.72
N PRO A 48 10.40 -13.50 15.80
CA PRO A 48 11.38 -13.23 14.74
C PRO A 48 10.99 -13.82 13.37
N GLU A 49 10.25 -14.92 13.35
CA GLU A 49 9.69 -15.54 12.14
C GLU A 49 8.78 -14.58 11.37
N PHE A 50 7.99 -13.75 12.06
CA PHE A 50 7.18 -12.71 11.43
C PHE A 50 8.06 -11.68 10.71
N LYS A 51 9.21 -11.33 11.30
CA LYS A 51 10.09 -10.31 10.75
C LYS A 51 10.85 -10.78 9.52
N TYR A 52 11.34 -12.02 9.54
CA TYR A 52 12.35 -12.49 8.58
C TYR A 52 11.80 -13.45 7.53
N SER A 53 10.63 -14.04 7.74
CA SER A 53 10.04 -14.93 6.75
C SER A 53 9.76 -14.18 5.45
N LEU A 54 10.09 -14.83 4.33
CA LEU A 54 9.68 -14.43 2.98
C LEU A 54 8.44 -15.19 2.49
N GLN A 55 7.90 -16.05 3.35
CA GLN A 55 6.73 -16.89 3.12
C GLN A 55 5.65 -16.56 4.15
N PRO A 56 4.38 -16.90 3.89
CA PRO A 56 3.29 -16.67 4.82
C PRO A 56 3.59 -17.23 6.22
N VAL A 57 3.22 -16.48 7.25
CA VAL A 57 3.35 -16.87 8.66
C VAL A 57 2.00 -16.70 9.32
N LYS A 58 1.47 -17.78 9.90
CA LYS A 58 0.26 -17.71 10.70
C LYS A 58 0.55 -17.03 12.03
N VAL A 59 -0.35 -16.15 12.45
CA VAL A 59 -0.27 -15.43 13.72
C VAL A 59 -1.45 -15.79 14.60
N GLU A 60 -1.30 -15.61 15.90
CA GLU A 60 -2.33 -15.89 16.88
C GLU A 60 -3.54 -14.94 16.72
N SER A 61 -4.73 -15.41 17.08
CA SER A 61 -5.95 -14.59 17.02
C SER A 61 -5.91 -13.36 17.91
N HIS A 62 -5.10 -13.39 18.97
CA HIS A 62 -4.85 -12.27 19.88
C HIS A 62 -3.63 -11.41 19.49
N ALA A 63 -2.98 -11.69 18.35
CA ALA A 63 -1.89 -10.84 17.86
C ALA A 63 -2.41 -9.41 17.58
N PRO A 64 -1.53 -8.39 17.65
CA PRO A 64 -1.92 -7.01 17.35
C PRO A 64 -2.61 -6.89 15.99
N LYS A 65 -3.58 -5.98 15.88
CA LYS A 65 -4.39 -5.78 14.66
C LYS A 65 -3.53 -5.71 13.39
N VAL A 66 -2.48 -4.87 13.40
CA VAL A 66 -1.56 -4.72 12.26
C VAL A 66 -0.84 -6.02 11.91
N ALA A 67 -0.43 -6.82 12.90
CA ALA A 67 0.22 -8.10 12.64
C ALA A 67 -0.75 -9.11 11.99
N ARG A 68 -2.01 -9.13 12.42
CA ARG A 68 -3.05 -9.99 11.84
C ARG A 68 -3.38 -9.60 10.40
N LEU A 69 -3.66 -8.33 10.14
CA LEU A 69 -3.91 -7.82 8.79
C LEU A 69 -2.74 -8.14 7.84
N ALA A 70 -1.50 -7.90 8.30
CA ALA A 70 -0.33 -8.16 7.49
C ALA A 70 -0.11 -9.66 7.21
N ALA A 71 -0.38 -10.53 8.18
CA ALA A 71 -0.29 -11.98 8.02
C ALA A 71 -1.33 -12.53 7.04
N GLU A 72 -2.57 -12.06 7.14
CA GLU A 72 -3.66 -12.43 6.23
C GLU A 72 -3.37 -11.99 4.79
N ALA A 73 -2.98 -10.73 4.60
CA ALA A 73 -2.58 -10.21 3.29
C ALA A 73 -1.38 -10.98 2.70
N ALA A 74 -0.42 -11.36 3.54
CA ALA A 74 0.73 -12.13 3.12
C ALA A 74 0.39 -13.58 2.75
N GLU A 75 -0.56 -14.21 3.44
CA GLU A 75 -1.11 -15.53 3.07
C GLU A 75 -1.78 -15.48 1.70
N ILE A 76 -2.58 -14.44 1.43
CA ILE A 76 -3.21 -14.20 0.13
C ILE A 76 -2.18 -14.03 -0.99
N ALA A 77 -1.16 -13.19 -0.78
CA ALA A 77 -0.20 -12.83 -1.82
C ALA A 77 1.02 -13.76 -1.92
N GLY A 78 1.14 -14.76 -1.04
CA GLY A 78 2.27 -15.70 -1.02
C GLY A 78 3.61 -15.04 -0.66
N VAL A 79 3.60 -14.03 0.21
CA VAL A 79 4.79 -13.29 0.65
C VAL A 79 5.00 -13.39 2.16
N GLY A 80 6.08 -12.81 2.69
CA GLY A 80 6.27 -12.65 4.13
C GLY A 80 5.42 -11.53 4.72
N PRO A 81 4.95 -11.62 5.98
CA PRO A 81 4.04 -10.64 6.57
C PRO A 81 4.64 -9.25 6.71
N LEU A 82 5.97 -9.12 6.84
CA LEU A 82 6.63 -7.81 6.85
C LEU A 82 6.34 -6.99 5.58
N ALA A 83 6.07 -7.65 4.44
CA ALA A 83 5.77 -7.00 3.17
C ALA A 83 4.41 -6.29 3.14
N ALA A 84 3.54 -6.50 4.13
CA ALA A 84 2.21 -5.91 4.19
C ALA A 84 2.05 -4.94 5.37
N VAL A 85 3.10 -4.74 6.18
CA VAL A 85 3.03 -3.97 7.42
C VAL A 85 2.76 -2.49 7.17
N ALA A 86 3.29 -1.92 6.09
CA ALA A 86 3.14 -0.49 5.83
C ALA A 86 1.68 -0.17 5.45
N GLY A 87 1.11 -0.97 4.56
CA GLY A 87 -0.31 -0.93 4.20
C GLY A 87 -1.23 -1.25 5.38
N ALA A 88 -0.94 -2.30 6.15
CA ALA A 88 -1.73 -2.66 7.33
C ALA A 88 -1.75 -1.57 8.42
N LEU A 89 -0.63 -0.86 8.62
CA LEU A 89 -0.57 0.26 9.55
C LEU A 89 -1.39 1.45 9.04
N ALA A 90 -1.28 1.78 7.75
CA ALA A 90 -2.06 2.84 7.13
C ALA A 90 -3.57 2.55 7.22
N GLU A 91 -3.96 1.32 6.93
CA GLU A 91 -5.34 0.82 7.00
C GLU A 91 -5.90 0.88 8.42
N ALA A 92 -5.14 0.41 9.42
CA ALA A 92 -5.58 0.43 10.81
C ALA A 92 -5.84 1.86 11.29
N VAL A 93 -4.95 2.80 10.98
CA VAL A 93 -5.10 4.21 11.35
C VAL A 93 -6.26 4.87 10.60
N MET A 94 -6.43 4.58 9.31
CA MET A 94 -7.54 5.11 8.52
C MET A 94 -8.89 4.69 9.13
N TRP A 95 -9.07 3.41 9.46
CA TRP A 95 -10.32 2.94 10.08
C TRP A 95 -10.57 3.48 11.49
N ASP A 96 -9.52 3.73 12.27
CA ASP A 96 -9.66 4.39 13.57
C ASP A 96 -10.14 5.85 13.38
N LEU A 97 -9.62 6.56 12.37
CA LEU A 97 -10.08 7.91 12.01
C LEU A 97 -11.53 7.94 11.52
N VAL A 98 -11.93 6.95 10.71
CA VAL A 98 -13.34 6.77 10.30
C VAL A 98 -14.22 6.54 11.52
N SER A 99 -13.77 5.72 12.47
CA SER A 99 -14.48 5.47 13.73
C SER A 99 -14.59 6.73 14.60
N ALA A 100 -13.60 7.62 14.52
CA ALA A 100 -13.65 8.97 15.12
C ALA A 100 -14.49 9.99 14.29
N GLY A 101 -15.13 9.54 13.21
CA GLY A 101 -16.07 10.29 12.39
C GLY A 101 -15.45 11.09 11.24
N ALA A 102 -14.23 10.77 10.80
CA ALA A 102 -13.64 11.38 9.61
C ALA A 102 -14.53 11.11 8.38
N LYS A 103 -14.81 12.14 7.57
CA LYS A 103 -15.50 11.95 6.27
C LYS A 103 -14.51 11.90 5.12
N LEU A 104 -13.37 12.57 5.28
CA LEU A 104 -12.21 12.46 4.41
C LEU A 104 -11.01 12.13 5.29
N CYS A 105 -10.35 11.03 5.00
CA CYS A 105 -9.07 10.70 5.60
C CYS A 105 -8.17 9.98 4.59
N VAL A 106 -6.90 10.33 4.58
CA VAL A 106 -5.86 9.69 3.78
C VAL A 106 -4.72 9.40 4.73
N VAL A 107 -4.28 8.16 4.76
CA VAL A 107 -3.10 7.72 5.51
C VAL A 107 -2.15 7.10 4.50
N GLU A 108 -1.02 7.78 4.27
CA GLU A 108 0.07 7.34 3.41
C GLU A 108 1.25 6.97 4.31
N ASN A 109 1.80 5.77 4.19
CA ASN A 109 2.96 5.31 4.94
C ASN A 109 4.05 4.83 3.97
N GLY A 110 4.74 5.75 3.30
CA GLY A 110 5.68 5.40 2.25
C GLY A 110 4.99 5.29 0.89
N GLY A 111 5.02 4.09 0.28
CA GLY A 111 4.37 3.82 -1.01
C GLY A 111 2.91 3.35 -0.87
N GLU A 112 2.45 3.22 0.37
CA GLU A 112 1.22 2.53 0.75
C GLU A 112 0.20 3.54 1.28
N ILE A 113 -1.02 3.50 0.74
CA ILE A 113 -2.09 4.47 0.99
C ILE A 113 -3.35 3.71 1.37
N SER A 114 -3.99 4.14 2.45
CA SER A 114 -5.38 3.82 2.76
C SER A 114 -6.18 5.12 2.81
N ALA A 115 -7.30 5.19 2.09
CA ALA A 115 -8.06 6.43 1.95
C ALA A 115 -9.57 6.23 1.94
N LEU A 116 -10.27 7.25 2.44
CA LEU A 116 -11.71 7.46 2.35
C LEU A 116 -11.95 8.91 1.98
N SER A 117 -12.81 9.17 0.99
CA SER A 117 -13.19 10.53 0.59
C SER A 117 -14.60 10.55 -0.01
N PRO A 118 -15.40 11.61 0.21
CA PRO A 118 -16.69 11.80 -0.46
C PRO A 118 -16.54 12.45 -1.84
N GLY A 119 -15.33 12.82 -2.25
CA GLY A 119 -15.04 13.51 -3.50
C GLY A 119 -13.79 12.98 -4.20
N THR A 120 -13.48 13.56 -5.35
CA THR A 120 -12.41 13.09 -6.24
C THR A 120 -11.02 13.39 -5.69
N MET A 121 -10.08 12.47 -5.93
CA MET A 121 -8.67 12.56 -5.55
C MET A 121 -7.81 12.01 -6.68
N ILE A 122 -6.60 12.54 -6.84
CA ILE A 122 -5.59 11.94 -7.71
C ILE A 122 -4.43 11.45 -6.86
N ILE A 123 -4.15 10.14 -6.93
CA ILE A 123 -2.95 9.53 -6.35
C ILE A 123 -1.87 9.48 -7.44
N GLY A 124 -0.78 10.21 -7.25
CA GLY A 124 0.35 10.16 -8.18
C GLY A 124 1.16 8.88 -8.04
N VAL A 125 1.61 8.32 -9.15
CA VAL A 125 2.50 7.16 -9.20
C VAL A 125 3.94 7.61 -9.33
N TYR A 126 4.78 7.22 -8.37
CA TYR A 126 6.21 7.45 -8.41
C TYR A 126 6.94 6.17 -8.83
N ALA A 127 7.56 6.19 -10.01
CA ALA A 127 8.23 5.05 -10.63
C ALA A 127 9.75 5.26 -10.71
N GLY A 128 10.33 5.92 -9.72
CA GLY A 128 11.78 6.11 -9.61
C GLY A 128 12.40 6.79 -10.83
N PRO A 129 13.42 6.17 -11.48
CA PRO A 129 14.11 6.75 -12.63
C PRO A 129 13.33 6.63 -13.95
N SER A 130 12.20 5.90 -13.97
CA SER A 130 11.39 5.76 -15.18
C SER A 130 10.97 7.13 -15.71
N PRO A 131 10.95 7.35 -17.04
CA PRO A 131 10.45 8.59 -17.64
C PRO A 131 8.96 8.84 -17.35
N LEU A 132 8.23 7.85 -16.83
CA LEU A 132 6.82 7.94 -16.41
C LEU A 132 6.65 8.38 -14.95
N SER A 133 7.73 8.43 -14.16
CA SER A 133 7.69 8.78 -12.75
C SER A 133 7.13 10.18 -12.53
N GLY A 134 6.12 10.31 -11.67
CA GLY A 134 5.45 11.58 -11.38
C GLY A 134 4.63 12.15 -12.54
N LYS A 135 4.45 11.38 -13.64
CA LYS A 135 3.65 11.79 -14.82
C LYS A 135 2.30 11.10 -14.91
N VAL A 136 2.11 10.02 -14.14
CA VAL A 136 0.91 9.19 -14.14
C VAL A 136 0.24 9.27 -12.78
N GLY A 137 -1.08 9.39 -12.76
CA GLY A 137 -1.89 9.34 -11.54
C GLY A 137 -3.12 8.47 -11.71
N LEU A 138 -3.68 8.04 -10.59
CA LEU A 138 -4.95 7.34 -10.49
C LEU A 138 -6.00 8.33 -9.99
N GLU A 139 -6.95 8.71 -10.85
CA GLU A 139 -8.10 9.54 -10.51
C GLU A 139 -9.18 8.67 -9.85
N LEU A 140 -9.30 8.81 -8.53
CA LEU A 140 -10.28 8.13 -7.68
C LEU A 140 -11.54 8.98 -7.55
N VAL A 141 -12.69 8.36 -7.80
CA VAL A 141 -14.01 8.96 -7.54
C VAL A 141 -14.63 8.39 -6.27
N LYS A 142 -15.76 8.95 -5.83
CA LYS A 142 -16.43 8.56 -4.58
C LYS A 142 -16.68 7.05 -4.50
N GLU A 143 -17.04 6.43 -5.61
CA GLU A 143 -17.37 5.01 -5.74
C GLU A 143 -16.15 4.08 -5.64
N ASP A 144 -14.94 4.65 -5.71
CA ASP A 144 -13.71 3.91 -5.47
C ASP A 144 -13.33 3.86 -3.99
N PHE A 145 -13.97 4.67 -3.11
CA PHE A 145 -13.64 4.70 -1.68
C PHE A 145 -14.54 3.78 -0.84
N PRO A 146 -14.01 3.17 0.26
CA PRO A 146 -12.62 3.21 0.71
C PRO A 146 -11.67 2.46 -0.25
N VAL A 147 -10.38 2.80 -0.23
CA VAL A 147 -9.40 2.19 -1.13
C VAL A 147 -8.05 1.99 -0.44
N GLY A 148 -7.41 0.87 -0.77
CA GLY A 148 -6.00 0.61 -0.59
C GLY A 148 -5.24 0.75 -1.90
N VAL A 149 -4.16 1.53 -1.92
CA VAL A 149 -3.23 1.62 -3.05
C VAL A 149 -1.82 1.45 -2.53
N ALA A 150 -1.05 0.55 -3.10
CA ALA A 150 0.33 0.33 -2.69
C ALA A 150 1.27 0.26 -3.88
N THR A 151 2.51 0.72 -3.69
CA THR A 151 3.55 0.70 -4.71
C THR A 151 4.80 0.02 -4.20
N SER A 152 5.15 -1.11 -4.81
CA SER A 152 6.46 -1.72 -4.61
C SER A 152 7.40 -1.35 -5.75
N SER A 153 8.69 -1.20 -5.47
CA SER A 153 9.69 -0.77 -6.46
C SER A 153 11.03 -1.41 -6.16
N ALA A 154 11.64 -2.03 -7.17
CA ALA A 154 13.01 -2.54 -7.06
C ALA A 154 14.07 -1.43 -7.19
N SER A 155 13.73 -0.30 -7.83
CA SER A 155 14.65 0.80 -8.10
C SER A 155 14.67 1.89 -7.02
N VAL A 156 13.61 1.99 -6.21
CA VAL A 156 13.44 3.05 -5.20
C VAL A 156 13.37 2.52 -3.78
N SER A 157 12.72 1.36 -3.57
CA SER A 157 12.45 0.87 -2.22
C SER A 157 13.71 0.34 -1.54
N LYS A 158 13.83 0.62 -0.24
CA LYS A 158 14.86 0.01 0.63
C LYS A 158 14.48 -1.40 1.11
N ALA A 159 13.26 -1.86 0.80
CA ALA A 159 12.82 -3.21 1.12
C ALA A 159 13.46 -4.25 0.18
N ILE A 160 13.64 -5.48 0.66
CA ILE A 160 14.20 -6.60 -0.12
C ILE A 160 13.27 -6.89 -1.32
N ASN A 161 13.68 -6.57 -2.54
CA ASN A 161 12.95 -6.87 -3.77
C ASN A 161 13.74 -7.86 -4.62
N PHE A 162 13.04 -8.81 -5.24
CA PHE A 162 13.65 -9.81 -6.12
C PHE A 162 13.47 -9.47 -7.61
N GLY A 163 12.52 -8.58 -7.93
CA GLY A 163 12.22 -8.17 -9.28
C GLY A 163 13.02 -6.96 -9.78
N LYS A 164 12.62 -6.50 -10.97
CA LYS A 164 13.21 -5.38 -11.74
C LYS A 164 12.16 -4.31 -12.09
N ALA A 165 10.98 -4.32 -11.46
CA ALA A 165 9.96 -3.29 -11.70
C ALA A 165 10.40 -1.94 -11.12
N ASP A 166 10.22 -0.88 -11.90
CA ASP A 166 10.41 0.50 -11.42
C ASP A 166 9.26 0.91 -10.50
N ALA A 167 8.04 0.45 -10.82
CA ALA A 167 6.88 0.48 -9.94
C ALA A 167 5.95 -0.70 -10.25
N ALA A 168 5.49 -1.39 -9.23
CA ALA A 168 4.34 -2.29 -9.26
C ALA A 168 3.28 -1.71 -8.31
N VAL A 169 2.19 -1.22 -8.87
CA VAL A 169 1.08 -0.62 -8.15
C VAL A 169 -0.07 -1.61 -8.09
N ALA A 170 -0.60 -1.86 -6.89
CA ALA A 170 -1.83 -2.63 -6.71
C ALA A 170 -2.90 -1.76 -6.07
N VAL A 171 -4.16 -1.98 -6.49
CA VAL A 171 -5.34 -1.32 -5.94
C VAL A 171 -6.29 -2.38 -5.39
N ALA A 172 -6.69 -2.25 -4.13
CA ALA A 172 -7.61 -3.17 -3.45
C ALA A 172 -8.57 -2.40 -2.53
N ASP A 173 -9.52 -3.11 -1.92
CA ASP A 173 -10.37 -2.54 -0.86
C ASP A 173 -9.56 -2.30 0.43
N GLU A 174 -8.55 -3.13 0.65
CA GLU A 174 -7.70 -3.16 1.85
C GLU A 174 -6.25 -2.78 1.47
N ALA A 175 -5.65 -1.87 2.23
CA ALA A 175 -4.30 -1.40 1.94
C ALA A 175 -3.24 -2.44 2.31
N SER A 176 -3.51 -3.28 3.30
CA SER A 176 -2.67 -4.44 3.64
C SER A 176 -2.57 -5.43 2.48
N ILE A 177 -3.70 -5.81 1.87
CA ILE A 177 -3.75 -6.66 0.66
C ILE A 177 -3.04 -5.98 -0.52
N ALA A 178 -3.32 -4.69 -0.76
CA ALA A 178 -2.65 -3.96 -1.83
C ALA A 178 -1.11 -3.99 -1.66
N ASP A 179 -0.60 -3.78 -0.46
CA ASP A 179 0.85 -3.79 -0.15
C ASP A 179 1.48 -5.16 -0.42
N ALA A 180 0.87 -6.22 0.11
CA ALA A 180 1.32 -7.60 -0.13
C ALA A 180 1.28 -7.97 -1.62
N ALA A 181 0.20 -7.61 -2.33
CA ALA A 181 0.05 -7.88 -3.75
C ALA A 181 1.06 -7.09 -4.59
N ALA A 182 1.26 -5.80 -4.32
CA ALA A 182 2.27 -4.98 -4.98
C ALA A 182 3.66 -5.60 -4.81
N LYS A 183 3.95 -6.19 -3.65
CA LYS A 183 5.19 -6.93 -3.43
C LYS A 183 5.32 -8.18 -4.30
N ALA A 184 4.30 -9.02 -4.31
CA ALA A 184 4.28 -10.26 -5.09
C ALA A 184 4.44 -9.97 -6.60
N ILE A 185 3.68 -8.99 -7.10
CA ILE A 185 3.75 -8.51 -8.49
C ILE A 185 5.15 -8.01 -8.82
N CYS A 186 5.73 -7.14 -7.98
CA CYS A 186 7.08 -6.63 -8.18
C CYS A 186 8.11 -7.75 -8.28
N ASN A 187 8.06 -8.72 -7.36
CA ASN A 187 8.98 -9.86 -7.34
C ASN A 187 8.87 -10.73 -8.60
N ALA A 188 7.71 -10.82 -9.23
CA ALA A 188 7.49 -11.61 -10.45
C ALA A 188 8.05 -10.93 -11.72
N VAL A 189 8.26 -9.61 -11.70
CA VAL A 189 8.85 -8.85 -12.81
C VAL A 189 10.36 -9.12 -12.87
N MET A 190 10.76 -10.24 -13.47
CA MET A 190 12.17 -10.66 -13.62
C MET A 190 12.55 -10.86 -15.09
N GLY A 191 13.84 -11.09 -15.39
CA GLY A 191 14.33 -11.38 -16.76
C GLY A 191 14.73 -10.14 -17.57
N ASP A 192 15.36 -10.37 -18.73
CA ASP A 192 15.94 -9.28 -19.53
C ASP A 192 14.99 -8.74 -20.61
N ASP A 193 14.08 -9.59 -21.11
CA ASP A 193 12.94 -9.14 -21.88
C ASP A 193 11.99 -8.32 -20.99
N VAL A 194 11.95 -7.01 -21.24
CA VAL A 194 11.18 -6.04 -20.45
C VAL A 194 9.69 -6.28 -20.61
N GLU A 195 9.19 -6.47 -21.83
CA GLU A 195 7.77 -6.66 -22.09
C GLU A 195 7.28 -7.97 -21.46
N ALA A 196 8.00 -9.08 -21.68
CA ALA A 196 7.66 -10.36 -21.08
C ALA A 196 7.72 -10.32 -19.54
N SER A 197 8.61 -9.50 -18.96
CA SER A 197 8.67 -9.34 -17.50
C SER A 197 7.49 -8.56 -16.93
N VAL A 198 7.02 -7.53 -17.64
CA VAL A 198 5.83 -6.77 -17.24
C VAL A 198 4.63 -7.70 -17.30
N LYS A 199 4.51 -8.50 -18.37
CA LYS A 199 3.45 -9.52 -18.49
C LYS A 199 3.47 -10.50 -17.32
N ARG A 200 4.63 -11.02 -16.89
CA ARG A 200 4.73 -11.89 -15.70
C ARG A 200 4.18 -11.25 -14.43
N GLY A 201 4.48 -9.96 -14.21
CA GLY A 201 3.91 -9.22 -13.08
C GLY A 201 2.38 -9.11 -13.17
N LEU A 202 1.84 -8.84 -14.36
CA LEU A 202 0.40 -8.80 -14.58
C LEU A 202 -0.27 -10.16 -14.43
N ASP A 203 0.37 -11.25 -14.88
CA ASP A 203 -0.14 -12.60 -14.70
C ASP A 203 -0.33 -12.93 -13.20
N VAL A 204 0.62 -12.53 -12.33
CA VAL A 204 0.47 -12.65 -10.87
C VAL A 204 -0.64 -11.75 -10.32
N ALA A 205 -0.81 -10.54 -10.86
CA ALA A 205 -1.93 -9.68 -10.47
C ALA A 205 -3.29 -10.30 -10.84
N ASP A 206 -3.36 -11.01 -11.97
CA ASP A 206 -4.56 -11.70 -12.42
C ASP A 206 -4.91 -12.88 -11.50
N ASP A 207 -3.92 -13.63 -11.02
CA ASP A 207 -4.12 -14.69 -10.01
C ASP A 207 -4.68 -14.14 -8.68
N LEU A 208 -4.34 -12.88 -8.34
CA LEU A 208 -4.80 -12.20 -7.12
C LEU A 208 -6.13 -11.43 -7.29
N ARG A 209 -6.76 -11.47 -8.47
CA ARG A 209 -8.01 -10.74 -8.78
C ARG A 209 -9.20 -10.97 -7.82
N PRO A 210 -9.34 -12.11 -7.12
CA PRO A 210 -10.37 -12.24 -6.10
C PRO A 210 -10.20 -11.26 -4.93
N TYR A 211 -8.98 -10.74 -4.72
CA TYR A 211 -8.60 -9.91 -3.57
C TYR A 211 -8.19 -8.47 -3.96
N ILE A 212 -7.72 -8.26 -5.19
CA ILE A 212 -7.37 -6.94 -5.70
C ILE A 212 -8.28 -6.49 -6.83
N ARG A 213 -8.52 -5.18 -6.93
CA ARG A 213 -9.30 -4.58 -8.02
C ARG A 213 -8.52 -4.61 -9.33
N GLY A 214 -7.25 -4.24 -9.30
CA GLY A 214 -6.38 -4.20 -10.46
C GLY A 214 -4.94 -3.81 -10.10
N ALA A 215 -4.08 -3.83 -11.11
CA ALA A 215 -2.67 -3.51 -10.95
C ALA A 215 -2.10 -2.77 -12.17
N LEU A 216 -1.04 -2.00 -11.92
CA LEU A 216 -0.25 -1.29 -12.92
C LEU A 216 1.23 -1.61 -12.69
N VAL A 217 1.95 -1.98 -13.75
CA VAL A 217 3.38 -2.30 -13.69
C VAL A 217 4.13 -1.40 -14.65
N VAL A 218 5.18 -0.75 -14.15
CA VAL A 218 6.12 0.08 -14.91
C VAL A 218 7.51 -0.54 -14.87
N ARG A 219 8.11 -0.71 -16.05
CA ARG A 219 9.53 -1.03 -16.19
C ARG A 219 10.10 -0.36 -17.44
N GLY A 220 11.06 0.55 -17.26
CA GLY A 220 11.56 1.41 -18.31
C GLY A 220 10.46 2.27 -18.92
N SER A 221 10.27 2.14 -20.24
CA SER A 221 9.21 2.79 -21.00
C SER A 221 7.92 1.96 -21.12
N TYR A 222 7.91 0.74 -20.58
CA TYR A 222 6.76 -0.16 -20.67
C TYR A 222 5.84 0.07 -19.47
N LEU A 223 4.54 0.15 -19.77
CA LEU A 223 3.48 0.24 -18.79
C LEU A 223 2.43 -0.81 -19.15
N GLY A 224 2.17 -1.71 -18.19
CA GLY A 224 1.13 -2.72 -18.28
C GLY A 224 0.05 -2.47 -17.23
N VAL A 225 -1.20 -2.79 -17.56
CA VAL A 225 -2.34 -2.68 -16.63
C VAL A 225 -3.21 -3.92 -16.71
N THR A 226 -3.79 -4.32 -15.59
CA THR A 226 -4.84 -5.34 -15.54
C THR A 226 -5.90 -4.99 -14.49
N GLY A 227 -7.08 -5.62 -14.62
CA GLY A 227 -8.22 -5.45 -13.74
C GLY A 227 -8.92 -4.10 -13.86
N ARG A 228 -9.65 -3.73 -12.80
CA ARG A 228 -10.37 -2.47 -12.69
C ARG A 228 -9.54 -1.50 -11.86
N LEU A 229 -8.79 -0.64 -12.55
CA LEU A 229 -8.12 0.50 -11.94
C LEU A 229 -9.02 1.74 -11.96
N PRO A 230 -8.84 2.67 -11.01
CA PRO A 230 -9.30 4.04 -11.17
C PRO A 230 -8.74 4.63 -12.47
N LYS A 231 -9.38 5.68 -12.98
CA LYS A 231 -9.00 6.25 -14.28
C LYS A 231 -7.55 6.72 -14.24
N VAL A 232 -6.72 6.15 -15.12
CA VAL A 232 -5.33 6.56 -15.26
C VAL A 232 -5.28 7.89 -15.99
N VAL A 233 -4.71 8.90 -15.33
CA VAL A 233 -4.60 10.27 -15.84
C VAL A 233 -3.15 10.70 -15.91
N ARG A 234 -2.88 11.65 -16.80
CA ARG A 234 -1.61 12.35 -16.81
C ARG A 234 -1.62 13.45 -15.76
N ILE A 235 -0.59 13.48 -14.93
CA ILE A 235 -0.33 14.57 -13.98
C ILE A 235 1.01 15.20 -14.38
N SER A 236 1.02 16.50 -14.73
CA SER A 236 2.13 17.23 -15.36
C SER A 236 2.39 17.03 -16.88
#